data_AF-A0A7L9U382-F1
#
_entry.id   AF-A0A7L9U382-F1
#
_cell.length_a   1.000
_cell.length_b   1.000
_cell.length_c   1.000
_cell.angle_alpha   90.00
_cell.angle_beta   90.00
_cell.angle_gamma   90.00
#
_symmetry.space_group_name_H-M   'P 1'
#
loop_
_entity.id
_entity.type
_entity.pdbx_description
1 polymer ?
#
loop_
_entity_poly.entity_id
_entity_poly.type
_entity_poly.pdbx_seq_one_letter_code
_entity_poly.pdbx_strand_id
1 'polypeptide(L)'
;MDAWTNTRRMLAACLLTGACAMAGAQTSNDALVAPAAASKQAQEIARGDPARWYREDATAQQQWKTRQKEIGAALDEAKRACRQEPAAQRAGCLKAAQETYKEEMASARTEAGAQAGSTTR
;
A
#
# COMPACT_ATOMS: atom_id res chain seq x y z
N MET A 1 5.10 -30.14 58.71
CA MET A 1 6.44 -29.65 58.35
C MET A 1 6.34 -28.95 56.99
N ASP A 2 6.19 -27.65 56.80
CA ASP A 2 5.80 -26.49 57.61
C ASP A 2 5.31 -25.43 56.61
N ALA A 3 4.27 -24.69 56.97
CA ALA A 3 3.91 -23.43 56.35
C ALA A 3 4.93 -22.34 56.76
N TRP A 4 4.95 -21.19 56.07
CA TRP A 4 5.91 -20.06 56.23
C TRP A 4 7.32 -20.39 55.71
N THR A 5 7.85 -19.75 54.67
CA THR A 5 8.12 -18.31 54.62
C THR A 5 8.08 -17.80 53.18
N ASN A 6 6.90 -17.34 52.81
CA ASN A 6 6.66 -16.45 51.68
C ASN A 6 7.00 -15.03 52.14
N THR A 7 8.29 -14.64 52.14
CA THR A 7 8.74 -13.24 52.32
C THR A 7 10.27 -13.23 52.34
N ARG A 8 10.91 -13.09 51.18
CA ARG A 8 12.20 -12.40 51.12
C ARG A 8 12.55 -12.08 49.68
N ARG A 9 12.59 -10.78 49.42
CA ARG A 9 13.20 -10.11 48.27
C ARG A 9 12.31 -9.99 47.03
N MET A 10 11.07 -9.56 47.24
CA MET A 10 10.62 -8.37 46.50
C MET A 10 11.59 -7.25 46.85
N LEU A 11 12.45 -6.89 45.90
CA LEU A 11 13.20 -5.64 45.74
C LEU A 11 14.19 -5.88 44.57
N ALA A 12 13.64 -6.05 43.37
CA ALA A 12 14.38 -5.87 42.12
C ALA A 12 13.77 -4.64 41.45
N ALA A 13 14.52 -3.55 41.58
CA ALA A 13 14.11 -2.20 41.32
C ALA A 13 13.65 -1.98 39.87
N CYS A 14 12.56 -1.24 39.76
CA CYS A 14 12.08 -0.57 38.56
C CYS A 14 13.17 0.31 37.94
N LEU A 15 13.90 -0.16 36.93
CA LEU A 15 14.62 0.69 35.97
C LEU A 15 14.86 -0.09 34.66
N LEU A 16 13.86 -0.16 33.78
CA LEU A 16 14.02 -0.47 32.35
C LEU A 16 12.76 -0.08 31.52
N THR A 17 12.09 1.00 31.92
CA THR A 17 11.14 1.71 31.04
C THR A 17 11.85 2.89 30.40
N GLY A 18 12.19 2.79 29.11
CA GLY A 18 12.64 3.97 28.38
C GLY A 18 13.59 3.71 27.21
N ALA A 19 13.07 3.14 26.11
CA ALA A 19 13.52 3.47 24.76
C ALA A 19 12.52 2.98 23.67
N CYS A 20 11.21 3.06 23.90
CA CYS A 20 10.28 3.29 22.78
C CYS A 20 10.26 4.80 22.54
N ALA A 21 11.40 5.35 22.09
CA ALA A 21 11.47 6.73 21.67
C ALA A 21 10.94 6.82 20.23
N MET A 22 9.69 7.28 20.15
CA MET A 22 9.19 8.13 19.07
C MET A 22 9.11 7.49 17.68
N ALA A 23 8.20 6.53 17.50
CA ALA A 23 7.26 6.73 16.39
C ALA A 23 6.37 7.91 16.80
N GLY A 24 6.90 9.14 16.68
CA GLY A 24 6.04 10.31 16.75
C GLY A 24 5.01 10.12 15.66
N ALA A 25 3.77 9.86 16.04
CA ALA A 25 2.65 10.14 15.17
C ALA A 25 2.76 11.64 14.86
N GLN A 26 3.46 11.99 13.78
CA GLN A 26 3.48 13.35 13.28
C GLN A 26 2.02 13.69 13.07
N THR A 27 1.49 14.57 13.91
CA THR A 27 0.12 15.03 13.77
C THR A 27 0.08 15.83 12.47
N SER A 28 -0.34 15.17 11.38
CA SER A 28 -0.59 15.85 10.12
C SER A 28 -1.76 16.81 10.37
N ASN A 29 -1.48 18.11 10.33
CA ASN A 29 -2.49 19.14 10.42
C ASN A 29 -2.15 20.28 9.45
N ASP A 30 -3.14 21.09 9.12
CA ASP A 30 -3.02 22.17 8.15
C ASP A 30 -2.01 23.27 8.57
N ALA A 31 -1.53 23.28 9.82
CA ALA A 31 -0.50 24.22 10.28
C ALA A 31 0.87 23.95 9.65
N LEU A 32 1.08 22.77 9.05
CA LEU A 32 2.29 22.42 8.30
C LEU A 32 2.19 22.76 6.80
N VAL A 33 1.06 23.33 6.36
CA VAL A 33 0.77 23.67 4.95
C VAL A 33 0.67 25.18 4.79
N ALA A 34 1.15 25.73 3.67
CA ALA A 34 1.03 27.16 3.39
C ALA A 34 -0.45 27.61 3.45
N PRO A 35 -0.80 28.77 4.05
CA PRO A 35 -2.19 29.15 4.31
C PRO A 35 -3.11 29.15 3.08
N ALA A 36 -2.56 29.50 1.91
CA ALA A 36 -3.29 29.46 0.65
C ALA A 36 -3.66 28.03 0.21
N ALA A 37 -2.76 27.07 0.41
CA ALA A 37 -3.01 25.66 0.11
C ALA A 37 -3.98 25.03 1.12
N ALA A 38 -3.86 25.36 2.41
CA ALA A 38 -4.82 24.95 3.44
C ALA A 38 -6.23 25.46 3.14
N SER A 39 -6.36 26.74 2.78
CA SER A 39 -7.65 27.34 2.39
C SER A 39 -8.26 26.66 1.16
N LYS A 40 -7.44 26.33 0.16
CA LYS A 40 -7.87 25.58 -1.02
C LYS A 40 -8.32 24.16 -0.66
N GLN A 41 -7.56 23.46 0.18
CA GLN A 41 -7.90 22.11 0.64
C GLN A 41 -9.24 22.10 1.39
N ALA A 42 -9.47 23.06 2.29
CA ALA A 42 -10.74 23.19 3.00
C ALA A 42 -11.92 23.40 2.04
N GLN A 43 -11.74 24.18 0.98
CA GLN A 43 -12.77 24.39 -0.05
C GLN A 43 -13.07 23.11 -0.85
N GLU A 44 -12.04 22.35 -1.23
CA GLU A 44 -12.25 21.08 -1.94
C GLU A 44 -12.88 20.01 -1.03
N ILE A 45 -12.50 19.94 0.25
CA ILE A 45 -13.16 19.06 1.24
C ILE A 45 -14.64 19.44 1.40
N ALA A 46 -14.95 20.73 1.51
CA ALA A 46 -16.33 21.21 1.62
C ALA A 46 -17.15 20.92 0.35
N ARG A 47 -16.52 20.91 -0.83
CA ARG A 47 -17.14 20.50 -2.10
C ARG A 47 -17.42 19.00 -2.15
N GLY A 48 -16.68 18.21 -1.38
CA GLY A 48 -16.79 16.75 -1.32
C GLY A 48 -16.15 16.06 -2.53
N ASP A 49 -16.16 14.73 -2.49
CA ASP A 49 -15.53 13.93 -3.52
C ASP A 49 -16.29 14.04 -4.85
N PRO A 50 -15.57 14.18 -5.98
CA PRO A 50 -16.20 14.15 -7.30
C PRO A 50 -16.95 12.83 -7.52
N ALA A 51 -18.20 12.89 -7.98
CA ALA A 51 -19.03 11.69 -8.23
C ALA A 51 -18.37 10.63 -9.14
N ARG A 52 -17.43 11.05 -10.01
CA ARG A 52 -16.66 10.13 -10.86
C ARG A 52 -15.77 9.16 -10.06
N TRP A 53 -15.36 9.51 -8.84
CA TRP A 53 -14.49 8.67 -8.00
C TRP A 53 -15.19 7.37 -7.57
N TYR A 54 -16.51 7.39 -7.53
CA TYR A 54 -17.34 6.24 -7.17
C TYR A 54 -17.91 5.50 -8.39
N ARG A 55 -17.46 5.85 -9.60
CA ARG A 55 -17.88 5.13 -10.81
C ARG A 55 -16.90 4.00 -11.08
N GLU A 56 -17.37 2.79 -10.80
CA GLU A 56 -16.68 1.56 -11.14
C GLU A 56 -16.64 1.31 -12.65
N ASP A 57 -15.69 0.48 -13.07
CA ASP A 57 -15.63 -0.05 -14.43
C ASP A 57 -16.78 -1.04 -14.66
N ALA A 58 -17.87 -0.55 -15.25
CA ALA A 58 -19.12 -1.29 -15.39
C ALA A 58 -19.09 -2.40 -16.46
N THR A 59 -18.12 -2.37 -17.37
CA THR A 59 -18.02 -3.33 -18.48
C THR A 59 -16.72 -4.13 -18.42
N ALA A 60 -16.75 -5.38 -18.88
CA ALA A 60 -15.55 -6.21 -18.99
C ALA A 60 -14.43 -5.52 -19.82
N GLN A 61 -14.79 -4.73 -20.83
CA GLN A 61 -13.81 -3.96 -21.61
C GLN A 61 -13.16 -2.83 -20.80
N GLN A 62 -13.92 -2.14 -19.95
CA GLN A 62 -13.40 -1.10 -19.06
C GLN A 62 -12.47 -1.73 -18.01
N GLN A 63 -12.92 -2.81 -17.35
CA GLN A 63 -12.13 -3.55 -16.37
C GLN A 63 -10.82 -4.06 -16.97
N TRP A 64 -10.87 -4.62 -18.19
CA TRP A 64 -9.67 -5.03 -18.93
C TRP A 64 -8.70 -3.87 -19.21
N LYS A 65 -9.20 -2.70 -19.61
CA LYS A 65 -8.34 -1.53 -19.86
C LYS A 65 -7.70 -1.00 -18.58
N THR A 66 -8.44 -0.98 -17.48
CA THR A 66 -7.93 -0.57 -16.17
C THR A 66 -6.85 -1.53 -15.71
N ARG A 67 -7.11 -2.84 -15.75
CA ARG A 67 -6.13 -3.84 -15.35
C ARG A 67 -4.83 -3.79 -16.15
N GLN A 68 -4.89 -3.53 -17.47
CA GLN A 68 -3.67 -3.33 -18.27
C GLN A 68 -2.83 -2.16 -17.76
N LYS A 69 -3.47 -1.06 -17.36
CA LYS A 69 -2.76 0.10 -16.79
C LYS A 69 -2.15 -0.24 -15.44
N GLU A 70 -2.87 -0.98 -14.60
CA GLU A 70 -2.40 -1.41 -13.28
C GLU A 70 -1.18 -2.33 -13.40
N ILE A 71 -1.23 -3.33 -14.27
CA ILE A 71 -0.09 -4.23 -14.54
C ILE A 71 1.11 -3.46 -15.11
N GLY A 72 0.87 -2.51 -16.01
CA GLY A 72 1.92 -1.62 -16.53
C GLY A 72 2.56 -0.77 -15.43
N ALA A 73 1.76 -0.20 -14.53
CA ALA A 73 2.25 0.58 -13.40
C ALA A 73 3.05 -0.29 -12.42
N ALA A 74 2.59 -1.53 -12.17
CA ALA A 74 3.30 -2.51 -11.35
C ALA A 74 4.67 -2.88 -11.96
N LEU A 75 4.75 -3.08 -13.28
CA LEU A 75 6.02 -3.31 -13.97
C LEU A 75 6.97 -2.11 -13.81
N ASP A 76 6.48 -0.89 -13.96
CA ASP A 76 7.31 0.30 -13.81
C ASP A 76 7.79 0.50 -12.37
N GLU A 77 6.98 0.15 -11.37
CA GLU A 77 7.39 0.09 -9.97
C GLU A 77 8.44 -0.99 -9.73
N ALA A 78 8.23 -2.22 -10.23
CA ALA A 78 9.21 -3.29 -10.13
C ALA A 78 10.55 -2.88 -10.78
N LYS A 79 10.51 -2.23 -11.95
CA LYS A 79 11.72 -1.69 -12.60
C LYS A 79 12.37 -0.57 -11.78
N ARG A 80 11.61 0.26 -11.06
CA ARG A 80 12.16 1.25 -10.11
C ARG A 80 12.87 0.55 -8.96
N ALA A 81 12.26 -0.47 -8.37
CA ALA A 81 12.86 -1.27 -7.32
C ALA A 81 14.13 -1.97 -7.79
N CYS A 82 14.14 -2.60 -8.97
CA CYS A 82 15.33 -3.26 -9.53
C CYS A 82 16.52 -2.32 -9.73
N ARG A 83 16.31 -1.01 -9.87
CA ARG A 83 17.43 -0.06 -9.96
C ARG A 83 18.16 0.12 -8.62
N GLN A 84 17.48 -0.13 -7.51
CA GLN A 84 18.06 -0.09 -6.17
C GLN A 84 18.85 -1.37 -5.84
N GLU A 85 18.66 -2.45 -6.60
CA GLU A 85 19.41 -3.68 -6.41
C GLU A 85 20.91 -3.54 -6.75
N PRO A 86 21.78 -4.33 -6.10
CA PRO A 86 23.18 -4.45 -6.49
C PRO A 86 23.33 -4.80 -7.98
N ALA A 87 24.37 -4.29 -8.62
CA ALA A 87 24.58 -4.45 -10.06
C ALA A 87 24.53 -5.92 -10.53
N ALA A 88 25.06 -6.84 -9.72
CA ALA A 88 25.05 -8.28 -10.01
C ALA A 88 23.63 -8.89 -10.01
N GLN A 89 22.68 -8.33 -9.25
CA GLN A 89 21.32 -8.84 -9.11
C GLN A 89 20.33 -8.14 -10.05
N ARG A 90 20.65 -6.91 -10.48
CA ARG A 90 19.77 -6.05 -11.28
C ARG A 90 19.25 -6.72 -12.56
N ALA A 91 20.11 -7.44 -13.29
CA ALA A 91 19.69 -8.12 -14.52
C ALA A 91 18.65 -9.23 -14.25
N GLY A 92 18.86 -10.02 -13.19
CA GLY A 92 17.91 -11.04 -12.75
C GLY A 92 16.59 -10.43 -12.30
N CYS A 93 16.63 -9.35 -11.52
CA CYS A 93 15.44 -8.62 -11.09
C CYS A 93 14.62 -8.10 -12.28
N LEU A 94 15.28 -7.46 -13.25
CA LEU A 94 14.59 -6.94 -14.44
C LEU A 94 13.96 -8.05 -15.28
N LYS A 95 14.61 -9.21 -15.37
CA LYS A 95 14.05 -10.39 -16.05
C LYS A 95 12.81 -10.90 -15.32
N ALA A 96 12.88 -11.07 -14.00
CA ALA A 96 11.75 -11.52 -13.20
C ALA A 96 10.55 -10.55 -13.32
N ALA A 97 10.79 -9.23 -13.23
CA ALA A 97 9.73 -8.23 -13.41
C ALA A 97 9.05 -8.32 -14.79
N GLN A 98 9.83 -8.58 -15.85
CA GLN A 98 9.30 -8.79 -17.20
C GLN A 98 8.53 -10.11 -17.35
N GLU A 99 8.94 -11.16 -16.66
CA GLU A 99 8.21 -12.44 -16.63
C GLU A 99 6.87 -12.27 -15.92
N THR A 100 6.84 -11.65 -14.73
CA THR A 100 5.61 -11.33 -14.01
C THR A 100 4.65 -10.50 -14.87
N TYR A 101 5.14 -9.46 -15.55
CA TYR A 101 4.30 -8.66 -16.45
C TYR A 101 3.61 -9.52 -17.53
N LYS A 102 4.33 -10.45 -18.15
CA LYS A 102 3.77 -11.32 -19.20
C LYS A 102 2.71 -12.26 -18.63
N GLU A 103 2.99 -12.84 -17.47
CA GLU A 103 2.07 -13.75 -16.78
C GLU A 103 0.79 -13.02 -16.37
N GLU A 104 0.91 -11.85 -15.75
CA GLU A 104 -0.25 -11.06 -15.32
C GLU A 104 -1.09 -10.59 -16.50
N MET A 105 -0.46 -10.16 -17.60
CA MET A 105 -1.19 -9.79 -18.82
C MET A 105 -1.94 -10.97 -19.45
N ALA A 106 -1.35 -12.18 -19.39
CA ALA A 106 -2.00 -13.40 -19.89
C ALA A 106 -3.19 -13.80 -18.99
N SER A 107 -3.03 -13.76 -17.67
CA SER A 107 -4.12 -13.99 -16.71
C SER A 107 -5.25 -12.99 -16.92
N ALA A 108 -4.91 -11.70 -16.97
CA ALA A 108 -5.85 -10.62 -17.14
C ALA A 108 -6.67 -10.73 -18.44
N ARG A 109 -6.05 -11.22 -19.53
CA ARG A 109 -6.75 -11.48 -20.79
C ARG A 109 -7.76 -12.62 -20.66
N THR A 110 -7.40 -13.66 -19.93
CA THR A 110 -8.27 -14.82 -19.66
C THR A 110 -9.47 -14.40 -18.81
N GLU A 111 -9.22 -13.62 -17.76
CA GLU A 111 -10.26 -13.07 -16.88
C GLU A 111 -11.23 -12.15 -17.62
N ALA A 112 -10.71 -11.28 -18.49
CA ALA A 112 -11.55 -10.42 -19.34
C ALA A 112 -12.47 -11.23 -20.27
N GLY A 113 -11.97 -12.35 -20.82
CA GLY A 113 -12.77 -13.28 -21.63
C GLY A 113 -13.87 -13.98 -20.81
N ALA A 114 -13.56 -14.40 -19.59
CA ALA A 114 -14.52 -15.03 -18.68
C ALA A 114 -15.63 -14.06 -18.25
N GLN A 115 -15.27 -12.82 -17.89
CA GLN A 115 -16.20 -11.76 -17.48
C GLN A 115 -17.15 -11.31 -18.61
N ALA A 116 -16.66 -11.31 -19.85
CA ALA A 116 -17.51 -11.05 -21.02
C ALA A 116 -18.58 -12.15 -21.20
N GLY A 117 -18.26 -13.41 -20.89
CA GLY A 117 -19.20 -14.53 -20.96
C GLY A 117 -20.26 -14.55 -19.84
N SER A 118 -19.96 -13.96 -18.68
CA SER A 118 -20.90 -13.91 -17.54
C SER A 118 -21.93 -12.79 -17.63
N THR A 119 -21.69 -11.76 -18.44
CA THR A 119 -22.57 -10.59 -18.56
C THR A 119 -23.81 -10.86 -19.45
N THR A 120 -23.83 -11.98 -20.18
CA THR A 120 -24.88 -12.33 -21.16
C THR A 120 -25.89 -13.35 -20.61
N ARG A 121 -25.95 -13.59 -19.29
CA ARG A 121 -26.81 -14.61 -18.69
C ARG A 121 -27.80 -14.03 -17.69
#